data_AF-A0A355RZI7-F1
#
_entry.id   AF-A0A355RZI7-F1
#
_cell.length_a   1.000
_cell.length_b   1.000
_cell.length_c   1.000
_cell.angle_alpha   90.00
_cell.angle_beta   90.00
_cell.angle_gamma   90.00
#
_symmetry.space_group_name_H-M   'P 1'
#
loop_
_entity.id
_entity.type
_entity.pdbx_description
1 polymer ?
#
loop_
_entity_poly.entity_id
_entity_poly.type
_entity_poly.pdbx_seq_one_letter_code
_entity_poly.pdbx_strand_id
1 'polypeptide(L)'
;MKNYGFIRVAASSPKLKVADTSYNVEEIKSVIKEAGDKKVSVLVFPELSVTAYTCGDLFGQDILLKSAEEGVGEICRYSKDYDILIFVG
;
A
#
# COMPACT_ATOMS: atom_id res chain seq x y z
N MET A 1 11.97 26.08 -9.44
CA MET A 1 10.85 25.87 -10.38
C MET A 1 9.65 26.63 -9.85
N LYS A 2 8.91 27.37 -10.70
CA LYS A 2 7.67 28.04 -10.27
C LYS A 2 6.66 27.00 -9.78
N ASN A 3 6.08 27.21 -8.61
CA ASN A 3 4.98 26.40 -8.08
C ASN A 3 3.67 26.92 -8.67
N TYR A 4 3.04 26.14 -9.56
CA TYR A 4 1.76 26.48 -10.20
C TYR A 4 0.54 25.89 -9.47
N GLY A 5 0.74 25.25 -8.31
CA GLY A 5 -0.34 24.62 -7.54
C GLY A 5 -0.80 23.24 -8.05
N PHE A 6 -0.09 22.65 -9.02
CA PHE A 6 -0.37 21.26 -9.43
C PHE A 6 0.20 20.27 -8.42
N ILE A 7 -0.56 19.20 -8.16
CA ILE A 7 -0.10 18.01 -7.44
C ILE A 7 -0.01 16.82 -8.39
N ARG A 8 0.96 15.94 -8.16
CA ARG A 8 1.07 14.67 -8.89
C ARG A 8 0.39 13.58 -8.08
N VAL A 9 -0.55 12.87 -8.69
CA VAL A 9 -1.23 11.74 -8.06
C VAL A 9 -0.95 10.47 -8.86
N ALA A 10 -1.01 9.31 -8.19
CA ALA A 10 -0.81 8.01 -8.80
C ALA A 10 -1.82 6.98 -8.27
N ALA A 11 -2.21 6.06 -9.13
CA ALA A 11 -2.93 4.85 -8.78
C ALA A 11 -2.07 3.66 -9.21
N SER A 12 -1.88 2.70 -8.30
CA SER A 12 -1.10 1.49 -8.58
C SER A 12 -1.98 0.25 -8.44
N SER A 13 -1.68 -0.77 -9.25
CA SER A 13 -2.26 -2.10 -9.16
C SER A 13 -1.12 -3.11 -9.11
N PRO A 14 -0.43 -3.25 -7.96
CA PRO A 14 0.67 -4.19 -7.82
C PRO A 14 0.20 -5.64 -7.98
N LYS A 15 1.14 -6.55 -8.23
CA LYS A 15 0.83 -7.98 -8.11
C LYS A 15 0.60 -8.30 -6.65
N LEU A 16 -0.47 -9.02 -6.35
CA LEU A 16 -0.82 -9.45 -5.01
C LEU A 16 -0.98 -10.97 -4.98
N LYS A 17 -0.80 -11.55 -3.80
CA LYS A 17 -1.05 -12.95 -3.50
C LYS A 17 -2.13 -13.05 -2.43
N VAL A 18 -3.07 -13.95 -2.64
CA VAL A 18 -4.20 -14.18 -1.73
C VAL A 18 -3.67 -14.67 -0.39
N ALA A 19 -4.01 -13.96 0.68
CA ALA A 19 -3.65 -14.24 2.08
C ALA A 19 -2.14 -14.22 2.42
N ASP A 20 -1.27 -13.81 1.48
CA ASP A 20 0.17 -13.61 1.73
C ASP A 20 0.45 -12.12 1.92
N THR A 21 0.11 -11.64 3.12
CA THR A 21 0.25 -10.25 3.57
C THR A 21 1.69 -9.75 3.50
N SER A 22 2.67 -10.58 3.87
CA SER A 22 4.08 -10.23 3.80
C SER A 22 4.52 -9.92 2.37
N TYR A 23 4.16 -10.76 1.40
CA TYR A 23 4.46 -10.49 0.00
C TYR A 23 3.79 -9.20 -0.49
N ASN A 24 2.50 -9.02 -0.18
CA ASN A 24 1.72 -7.85 -0.60
C ASN A 24 2.30 -6.55 -0.03
N VAL A 25 2.73 -6.56 1.24
CA VAL A 25 3.37 -5.43 1.92
C VAL A 25 4.67 -5.02 1.21
N GLU A 26 5.51 -5.99 0.82
CA GLU A 26 6.75 -5.68 0.10
C GLU A 26 6.50 -5.09 -1.29
N GLU A 27 5.49 -5.58 -2.01
CA GLU A 27 5.07 -5.00 -3.29
C GLU A 27 4.55 -3.55 -3.10
N ILE A 28 3.76 -3.30 -2.06
CA ILE A 28 3.30 -1.95 -1.70
C ILE A 28 4.47 -1.03 -1.37
N LYS A 29 5.45 -1.47 -0.56
CA LYS A 29 6.66 -0.69 -0.23
C LYS A 29 7.47 -0.35 -1.48
N SER A 30 7.61 -1.31 -2.41
CA SER A 30 8.28 -1.09 -3.70
C SER A 30 7.60 0.03 -4.52
N VAL A 31 6.27 0.01 -4.58
CA VAL A 31 5.49 1.07 -5.26
C VAL A 31 5.62 2.42 -4.54
N ILE A 32 5.60 2.45 -3.20
CA ILE A 32 5.81 3.69 -2.42
C ILE A 32 7.17 4.30 -2.75
N LYS A 33 8.22 3.47 -2.83
CA LYS A 33 9.55 3.92 -3.22
C LYS A 33 9.55 4.53 -4.61
N GLU A 34 8.98 3.84 -5.60
CA GLU A 34 8.89 4.35 -6.98
C GLU A 34 8.10 5.66 -7.06
N ALA A 35 7.02 5.78 -6.29
CA ALA A 35 6.21 6.99 -6.20
C ALA A 35 7.01 8.17 -5.61
N GLY A 36 7.84 7.90 -4.59
CA GLY A 36 8.79 8.87 -4.02
C GLY A 36 9.81 9.35 -5.04
N ASP A 37 10.43 8.42 -5.77
CA ASP A 37 11.39 8.72 -6.85
C ASP A 37 10.74 9.59 -7.96
N LYS A 38 9.44 9.41 -8.20
CA LYS A 38 8.62 10.18 -9.15
C LYS A 38 7.97 11.45 -8.58
N LYS A 39 8.19 11.77 -7.31
CA LYS A 39 7.61 12.93 -6.60
C LYS A 39 6.08 12.97 -6.68
N VAL A 40 5.44 11.83 -6.43
CA VAL A 40 3.99 11.71 -6.27
C VAL A 40 3.59 12.26 -4.89
N SER A 41 2.50 13.00 -4.80
CA SER A 41 1.96 13.55 -3.55
C SER A 41 0.82 12.70 -2.97
N VAL A 42 0.07 11.99 -3.82
CA VAL A 42 -1.02 11.10 -3.41
C VAL A 42 -0.93 9.78 -4.17
N LEU A 43 -0.94 8.66 -3.44
CA LEU A 43 -0.85 7.32 -3.97
C LEU A 43 -2.02 6.47 -3.45
N VAL A 44 -2.75 5.81 -4.36
CA VAL A 44 -3.83 4.89 -4.01
C VAL A 44 -3.52 3.46 -4.47
N PHE A 45 -3.92 2.50 -3.66
CA PHE A 45 -3.88 1.06 -3.93
C PHE A 45 -5.31 0.48 -4.05
N PRO A 46 -5.46 -0.75 -4.59
CA PRO A 46 -6.75 -1.40 -4.71
C PRO A 46 -7.36 -1.76 -3.34
N GLU A 47 -8.64 -2.10 -3.35
CA GLU A 47 -9.35 -2.64 -2.18
C GLU A 47 -8.66 -3.89 -1.61
N LEU A 48 -8.55 -3.97 -0.28
CA LEU A 48 -7.94 -5.08 0.45
C LEU A 48 -6.55 -5.45 -0.08
N SER A 49 -5.79 -4.45 -0.52
CA SER A 49 -4.45 -4.62 -1.09
C SER A 49 -3.47 -5.37 -0.17
N VAL A 50 -3.61 -5.25 1.14
CA VAL A 50 -2.74 -5.95 2.10
C VAL A 50 -3.03 -7.46 2.12
N THR A 51 -4.29 -7.88 2.04
CA THR A 51 -4.67 -9.31 2.08
C THR A 51 -4.90 -9.94 0.70
N ALA A 52 -5.10 -9.10 -0.32
CA ALA A 52 -5.84 -9.35 -1.56
C ALA A 52 -7.34 -9.62 -1.34
N TYR A 53 -8.15 -9.09 -2.25
CA TYR A 53 -9.62 -9.07 -2.16
C TYR A 53 -10.28 -10.46 -2.13
N THR A 54 -9.74 -11.44 -2.87
CA THR A 54 -10.40 -12.73 -3.07
C THR A 54 -10.10 -13.77 -1.98
N CYS A 55 -9.93 -13.36 -0.72
CA CYS A 55 -9.65 -14.28 0.40
C CYS A 55 -10.88 -15.10 0.85
N GLY A 56 -12.10 -14.64 0.57
CA GLY A 56 -13.33 -15.37 0.93
C GLY A 56 -13.42 -15.69 2.43
N ASP A 57 -13.67 -16.96 2.76
CA ASP A 57 -13.82 -17.43 4.14
C ASP A 57 -12.57 -17.22 5.02
N LEU A 58 -11.40 -16.98 4.41
CA LEU A 58 -10.18 -16.68 5.16
C LEU A 58 -10.29 -15.35 5.94
N PHE A 59 -11.19 -14.44 5.55
CA PHE A 59 -11.45 -13.21 6.33
C PHE A 59 -12.00 -13.49 7.74
N GLY A 60 -12.56 -14.69 7.98
CA GLY A 60 -12.96 -15.13 9.31
C GLY A 60 -11.82 -15.67 10.17
N GLN A 61 -10.57 -15.70 9.68
CA GLN A 61 -9.42 -16.25 10.39
C GLN A 61 -8.62 -15.14 11.10
N ASP A 62 -8.53 -15.23 12.43
CA ASP A 62 -7.76 -14.29 13.25
C ASP A 62 -6.31 -14.10 12.79
N ILE A 63 -5.69 -15.15 12.25
CA ILE A 63 -4.31 -15.08 11.76
C ILE A 63 -4.18 -14.15 10.56
N LEU A 64 -5.16 -14.13 9.64
CA LEU A 64 -5.15 -13.24 8.49
C LEU A 64 -5.34 -11.79 8.95
N LEU A 65 -6.29 -11.55 9.85
CA LEU A 65 -6.60 -10.22 10.37
C LEU A 65 -5.41 -9.61 11.13
N LYS A 66 -4.79 -10.39 12.02
CA LYS A 66 -3.57 -9.97 12.75
C LYS A 66 -2.43 -9.65 11.79
N SER A 67 -2.22 -10.52 10.79
CA SER A 67 -1.16 -10.32 9.82
C SER A 67 -1.41 -9.09 8.93
N ALA A 68 -2.67 -8.78 8.61
CA ALA A 68 -3.04 -7.56 7.90
C ALA A 68 -2.77 -6.31 8.76
N GLU A 69 -3.15 -6.33 10.03
CA GLU A 69 -2.89 -5.23 10.98
C GLU A 69 -1.38 -4.97 11.14
N GLU A 70 -0.59 -6.03 11.32
CA GLU A 70 0.87 -5.97 11.36
C GLU A 70 1.45 -5.37 10.07
N GLY A 71 0.94 -5.83 8.91
CA GLY A 71 1.35 -5.36 7.59
C GLY A 71 1.07 -3.88 7.35
N VAL A 72 -0.13 -3.39 7.73
CA VAL A 72 -0.44 -1.95 7.70
C VAL A 72 0.50 -1.17 8.63
N GLY A 73 0.78 -1.71 9.81
CA GLY A 73 1.75 -1.12 10.73
C GLY A 73 3.16 -1.02 10.13
N GLU A 74 3.60 -2.02 9.37
CA GLU A 74 4.86 -1.97 8.63
C GLU A 74 4.87 -0.92 7.53
N ILE A 75 3.81 -0.85 6.72
CA ILE A 75 3.66 0.16 5.67
C ILE A 75 3.72 1.56 6.27
N CYS A 76 3.04 1.80 7.39
CA CYS A 76 3.06 3.10 8.10
C CYS A 76 4.45 3.44 8.66
N ARG A 77 5.20 2.46 9.16
CA ARG A 77 6.59 2.70 9.60
C ARG A 77 7.51 3.04 8.43
N TYR A 78 7.35 2.32 7.31
CA TYR A 78 8.13 2.53 6.10
C TYR A 78 7.80 3.87 5.42
N SER A 79 6.55 4.31 5.48
CA SER A 79 6.12 5.56 4.83
C SER A 79 6.69 6.83 5.47
N LYS A 80 7.34 6.74 6.64
CA LYS A 80 7.93 7.91 7.34
C LYS A 80 8.98 8.66 6.53
N ASP A 81 9.64 7.97 5.60
CA ASP A 81 10.68 8.53 4.75
C ASP A 81 10.13 9.18 3.47
N TYR A 82 8.80 9.20 3.30
CA TYR A 82 8.12 9.64 2.09
C TYR A 82 7.06 10.71 2.40
N ASP A 83 7.17 11.87 1.75
CA ASP A 83 6.14 12.93 1.81
C ASP A 83 5.00 12.64 0.81
N ILE A 84 4.25 11.56 1.08
CA ILE A 84 3.17 11.05 0.21
C ILE A 84 1.96 10.69 1.08
N LEU A 85 0.77 11.15 0.68
CA LEU A 85 -0.48 10.63 1.23
C LEU A 85 -0.82 9.29 0.58
N ILE A 86 -0.84 8.21 1.36
CA ILE A 86 -0.98 6.84 0.86
C ILE A 86 -2.32 6.25 1.35
N PHE A 87 -3.10 5.71 0.42
CA PHE A 87 -4.31 4.95 0.70
C PHE A 87 -4.07 3.47 0.40
N VAL A 88 -4.11 2.63 1.44
CA VAL A 88 -4.04 1.17 1.32
C VAL A 88 -5.36 0.56 1.79
N GLY A 89 -5.79 -0.49 1.10
CA GLY A 89 -6.90 -1.34 1.51
C GLY A 89 -6.43 -2.57 2.26
#